data_AF-A0A537K1Q4-F1
#
_entry.id   AF-A0A537K1Q4-F1
#
_cell.length_a   1.000
_cell.length_b   1.000
_cell.length_c   1.000
_cell.angle_alpha   90.00
_cell.angle_beta   90.00
_cell.angle_gamma   90.00
#
_symmetry.space_group_name_H-M   'P 1'
#
loop_
_entity.id
_entity.type
_entity.pdbx_description
1 polymer ?
#
loop_
_entity_poly.entity_id
_entity_poly.type
_entity_poly.pdbx_seq_one_letter_code
_entity_poly.pdbx_strand_id
1 'polypeptide(L)'
;TQGGGYSAWVKLTYTQNGNTVVAQDQKGFTLGWRKVYAIPKDATNIYLLIKDATGLAWDPWKKVIEKTWPTPPNECIKVYGTTLDPKWNNECK
;
A
#
# COMPACT_ATOMS: atom_id res chain seq x y z
N THR A 1 -6.82 -0.21 -2.92
CA THR A 1 -7.17 0.04 -4.33
C THR A 1 -6.23 1.04 -4.93
N GLN A 2 -5.77 0.80 -6.15
CA GLN A 2 -5.05 1.75 -6.98
C GLN A 2 -6.07 2.39 -7.94
N GLY A 3 -6.25 3.71 -7.82
CA GLY A 3 -7.08 4.53 -8.70
C GLY A 3 -6.34 5.70 -9.36
N GLY A 4 -5.00 5.71 -9.34
CA GLY A 4 -4.17 6.81 -9.83
C GLY A 4 -3.58 6.55 -11.21
N GLY A 5 -3.29 7.61 -11.96
CA GLY A 5 -2.66 7.56 -13.28
C GLY A 5 -1.16 7.28 -13.24
N TYR A 6 -0.73 6.30 -12.44
CA TYR A 6 0.66 5.92 -12.22
C TYR A 6 0.79 4.44 -11.85
N SER A 7 1.99 3.88 -12.00
CA SER A 7 2.31 2.55 -11.48
C SER A 7 2.63 2.63 -9.99
N ALA A 8 2.01 1.77 -9.19
CA ALA A 8 2.20 1.72 -7.75
C ALA A 8 3.08 0.54 -7.31
N TRP A 9 3.85 0.77 -6.26
CA TRP A 9 4.46 -0.27 -5.43
C TRP A 9 3.68 -0.39 -4.14
N VAL A 10 3.16 -1.57 -3.86
CA VAL A 10 2.48 -1.88 -2.60
C VAL A 10 3.36 -2.83 -1.80
N LYS A 11 3.64 -2.46 -0.55
CA LYS A 11 4.29 -3.30 0.44
C LYS A 11 3.40 -3.42 1.69
N LEU A 12 3.04 -4.64 2.05
CA LEU A 12 2.27 -4.98 3.24
C LEU A 12 3.01 -6.09 3.99
N THR A 13 3.37 -5.81 5.23
CA THR A 13 4.01 -6.77 6.14
C THR A 13 3.31 -6.77 7.49
N TYR A 14 3.41 -7.85 8.24
CA TYR A 14 2.96 -7.93 9.63
C TYR A 14 3.79 -8.95 10.41
N THR A 15 3.76 -8.89 11.73
CA THR A 15 4.36 -9.91 12.60
C THR A 15 3.32 -10.96 12.95
N GLN A 16 3.65 -12.23 12.81
CA GLN A 16 2.83 -13.36 13.27
C GLN A 16 3.73 -14.42 13.91
N ASN A 17 3.36 -14.89 15.12
CA ASN A 17 4.15 -15.84 15.89
C ASN A 17 5.62 -15.41 16.06
N GLY A 18 5.86 -14.11 16.26
CA GLY A 18 7.19 -13.51 16.38
C GLY A 18 7.97 -13.32 15.08
N ASN A 19 7.43 -13.74 13.93
CA ASN A 19 8.09 -13.63 12.63
C ASN A 19 7.46 -12.56 11.74
N THR A 20 8.28 -11.85 10.96
CA THR A 20 7.78 -10.93 9.93
C THR A 20 7.28 -11.71 8.72
N VAL A 21 6.00 -11.53 8.39
CA VAL A 21 5.34 -12.06 7.20
C VAL A 21 5.24 -10.96 6.15
N VAL A 22 5.60 -11.27 4.92
CA VAL A 22 5.44 -10.39 3.75
C VAL A 22 4.19 -10.82 2.98
N ALA A 23 3.09 -10.12 3.18
CA ALA A 23 1.83 -10.38 2.48
C ALA A 23 1.80 -9.75 1.08
N GLN A 24 2.54 -8.66 0.88
CA GLN A 24 2.71 -8.01 -0.41
C GLN A 24 4.05 -7.28 -0.44
N ASP A 25 4.81 -7.44 -1.53
CA ASP A 25 5.94 -6.55 -1.86
C ASP A 25 6.16 -6.59 -3.38
N GLN A 26 5.31 -5.88 -4.13
CA GLN A 26 5.39 -5.88 -5.60
C GLN A 26 5.11 -4.50 -6.19
N LYS A 27 5.76 -4.25 -7.33
CA LYS A 27 5.64 -3.05 -8.15
C LYS A 27 4.76 -3.36 -9.36
N GLY A 28 4.25 -2.33 -10.04
CA GLY A 28 3.54 -2.50 -11.30
C GLY A 28 2.02 -2.47 -11.21
N PHE A 29 1.44 -2.10 -10.06
CA PHE A 29 -0.01 -2.02 -9.93
C PHE A 29 -0.53 -0.74 -10.60
N THR A 30 -1.37 -0.89 -11.62
CA THR A 30 -1.93 0.21 -12.42
C THR A 30 -3.39 0.50 -12.05
N LEU A 31 -3.95 1.51 -12.72
CA LEU A 31 -5.33 1.96 -12.57
C LEU A 31 -6.34 0.80 -12.57
N GLY A 32 -7.19 0.74 -11.55
CA GLY A 32 -8.26 -0.25 -11.42
C GLY A 32 -7.88 -1.45 -10.54
N TRP A 33 -6.63 -1.56 -10.11
CA TRP A 33 -6.23 -2.67 -9.24
C TRP A 33 -6.91 -2.61 -7.86
N ARG A 34 -7.50 -3.74 -7.45
CA ARG A 34 -8.15 -3.93 -6.15
C ARG A 34 -7.75 -5.29 -5.56
N LYS A 35 -7.40 -5.29 -4.28
CA LYS A 35 -7.07 -6.51 -3.52
C LYS A 35 -7.54 -6.35 -2.09
N VAL A 36 -8.03 -7.44 -1.51
CA VAL A 36 -8.33 -7.59 -0.08
C VAL A 36 -7.27 -8.53 0.50
N TYR A 37 -6.72 -8.17 1.65
CA TYR A 37 -5.77 -8.98 2.39
C TYR A 37 -6.44 -9.47 3.67
N ALA A 38 -6.55 -10.79 3.82
CA ALA A 38 -6.97 -11.40 5.06
C ALA A 38 -5.75 -11.47 6.00
N ILE A 39 -5.72 -10.58 7.00
CA ILE A 39 -4.65 -10.55 8.00
C ILE A 39 -5.14 -11.35 9.23
N PRO A 40 -4.36 -12.32 9.74
CA PRO A 40 -4.72 -13.08 10.93
C PRO A 40 -4.98 -12.18 12.14
N LYS A 41 -5.98 -12.52 12.97
CA LYS A 41 -6.43 -11.69 14.09
C LYS A 41 -5.34 -11.43 15.14
N ASP A 42 -4.43 -12.39 15.28
CA ASP A 42 -3.29 -12.40 16.20
C ASP A 42 -2.05 -11.69 15.64
N ALA A 43 -2.08 -11.25 14.38
CA ALA A 43 -0.97 -10.53 13.79
C ALA A 43 -0.81 -9.14 14.43
N THR A 44 0.44 -8.70 14.56
CA THR A 44 0.81 -7.38 15.10
C THR A 44 1.70 -6.62 14.13
N ASN A 45 1.98 -5.35 14.42
CA ASN A 45 2.89 -4.51 13.62
C ASN A 45 2.55 -4.50 12.12
N ILE A 46 1.28 -4.29 11.79
CA ILE A 46 0.80 -4.27 10.41
C ILE A 46 1.34 -3.01 9.75
N TYR A 47 2.25 -3.16 8.80
CA TYR A 47 2.92 -2.07 8.11
C TYR A 47 2.51 -2.05 6.65
N LEU A 48 1.95 -0.93 6.20
CA LEU A 48 1.59 -0.65 4.81
C LEU A 48 2.40 0.53 4.30
N LEU A 49 3.07 0.31 3.16
CA LEU A 49 3.72 1.36 2.39
C LEU A 49 3.24 1.28 0.95
N ILE A 50 2.78 2.41 0.41
CA ILE A 50 2.44 2.53 -1.01
C ILE A 50 3.25 3.68 -1.60
N LYS A 51 3.92 3.40 -2.72
CA LYS A 51 4.69 4.38 -3.49
C LYS A 51 4.16 4.50 -4.91
N ASP A 52 4.32 5.66 -5.52
CA ASP A 52 4.08 5.90 -6.94
C ASP A 52 5.40 5.95 -7.71
N ALA A 53 5.38 5.44 -8.95
CA ALA A 53 6.50 5.55 -9.86
C ALA A 53 6.58 6.97 -10.44
N THR A 54 7.65 7.70 -10.12
CA THR A 54 7.82 9.11 -10.50
C THR A 54 8.16 9.30 -11.99
N GLY A 55 8.68 8.25 -12.64
CA GLY A 55 9.28 8.32 -13.97
C GLY A 55 10.70 8.91 -13.99
N LEU A 56 11.26 9.27 -12.83
CA LEU A 56 12.62 9.81 -12.72
C LEU A 56 13.63 8.70 -12.43
N ALA A 57 14.73 8.66 -13.18
CA ALA A 57 15.76 7.63 -12.99
C ALA A 57 16.48 7.74 -11.63
N TRP A 58 16.65 8.96 -11.11
CA TRP A 58 17.38 9.25 -9.87
C TRP A 58 16.53 9.17 -8.60
N ASP A 59 15.20 9.25 -8.72
CA ASP A 59 14.27 9.08 -7.61
C ASP A 59 12.98 8.40 -8.08
N PRO A 60 13.03 7.09 -8.38
CA PRO A 60 11.97 6.41 -9.13
C PRO A 60 10.70 6.15 -8.32
N TRP A 61 10.71 6.31 -7.00
CA TRP A 61 9.60 5.93 -6.12
C TRP A 61 9.32 6.95 -5.03
N LYS A 62 8.24 7.69 -5.19
CA LYS A 62 7.76 8.66 -4.19
C LYS A 62 6.75 7.99 -3.26
N LYS A 63 6.80 8.31 -1.97
CA LYS A 63 5.85 7.78 -0.98
C LYS A 63 4.49 8.47 -1.15
N VAL A 64 3.43 7.67 -1.26
CA VAL A 64 2.03 8.15 -1.25
C VAL A 64 1.44 8.04 0.14
N ILE A 65 1.57 6.87 0.77
CA ILE A 65 1.08 6.60 2.12
C ILE A 65 2.00 5.62 2.83
N GLU A 66 2.20 5.84 4.11
CA GLU A 66 2.84 4.92 5.04
C GLU A 66 2.01 4.89 6.32
N LYS A 67 1.57 3.70 6.71
CA LYS A 67 0.75 3.48 7.91
C LYS A 67 1.23 2.24 8.65
N THR A 68 1.14 2.32 9.97
CA THR A 68 1.35 1.19 10.85
C THR A 68 0.17 1.06 11.79
N TRP A 69 -0.32 -0.16 11.99
CA TRP A 69 -1.33 -0.48 12.99
C TRP A 69 -0.80 -1.53 13.97
N PRO A 70 -1.11 -1.42 15.27
CA PRO A 70 -0.70 -2.42 16.25
C PRO A 70 -1.45 -3.75 16.06
N THR A 71 -2.68 -3.71 15.55
CA THR A 71 -3.57 -4.86 15.31
C THR A 71 -4.24 -4.76 13.94
N PRO A 72 -4.76 -5.86 13.36
CA PRO A 72 -5.30 -5.86 12.00
C PRO A 72 -6.44 -4.84 11.84
N PRO A 73 -6.31 -3.85 10.93
CA PRO A 73 -7.35 -2.85 10.73
C PRO A 73 -8.46 -3.36 9.81
N ASN A 74 -9.70 -2.90 10.04
CA ASN A 74 -10.77 -2.97 9.03
C ASN A 74 -10.80 -1.66 8.22
N GLU A 75 -9.69 -1.36 7.54
CA GLU A 75 -9.55 -0.15 6.73
C GLU A 75 -9.49 -0.51 5.24
N CYS A 76 -10.17 0.29 4.42
CA CYS A 76 -9.89 0.31 3.00
C CYS A 76 -8.96 1.49 2.68
N ILE A 77 -7.90 1.24 1.91
CA ILE A 77 -6.95 2.26 1.47
C ILE A 77 -7.09 2.45 -0.04
N LYS A 78 -7.37 3.67 -0.48
CA LYS A 78 -7.41 4.06 -1.88
C LYS A 78 -6.31 5.07 -2.15
N VAL A 79 -5.44 4.78 -3.11
CA VAL A 79 -4.50 5.75 -3.67
C VAL A 79 -5.00 6.22 -5.04
N TYR A 80 -4.86 7.50 -5.36
CA TYR A 80 -5.39 8.13 -6.57
C TYR A 80 -4.58 9.37 -6.96
N GLY A 81 -5.01 10.08 -8.01
CA GLY A 81 -4.30 11.27 -8.51
C GLY A 81 -3.32 10.91 -9.63
N THR A 82 -2.27 11.72 -9.78
CA THR A 82 -1.26 11.57 -10.83
C THR A 82 0.13 11.39 -10.21
N THR A 83 1.13 11.05 -11.02
CA THR A 83 2.52 10.95 -10.58
C THR A 83 3.05 12.22 -9.89
N LEU A 84 2.59 13.40 -10.30
CA LEU A 84 3.06 14.67 -9.72
C LEU A 84 2.32 15.04 -8.42
N ASP A 85 1.05 14.65 -8.33
CA ASP A 85 0.16 14.93 -7.20
C ASP A 85 -0.56 13.64 -6.75
N PRO A 86 0.18 12.64 -6.21
CA PRO A 86 -0.41 11.41 -5.73
C PRO A 86 -1.10 11.65 -4.38
N LYS A 87 -2.28 11.05 -4.22
CA LYS A 87 -3.14 11.23 -3.04
C LYS A 87 -3.60 9.89 -2.50
N TRP A 88 -4.09 9.91 -1.27
CA TRP A 88 -4.75 8.76 -0.67
C TRP A 88 -5.93 9.19 0.20
N ASN A 89 -6.88 8.27 0.38
CA ASN A 89 -7.92 8.36 1.39
C ASN A 89 -8.38 6.94 1.80
N ASN A 90 -9.32 6.86 2.74
CA ASN A 90 -9.96 5.62 3.17
C ASN A 90 -11.39 5.44 2.65
N GLU A 91 -11.79 6.23 1.65
CA GLU A 91 -13.11 6.19 1.04
C GLU A 91 -13.11 5.26 -0.19
N CYS A 92 -13.28 3.98 0.07
CA CYS A 92 -13.55 2.98 -0.97
C CYS A 92 -15.06 2.82 -1.14
N LYS A 93 -15.71 3.81 -1.75
CA LYS A 93 -17.08 3.66 -2.26
C LYS A 93 -17.09 2.73 -3.46
#